data_AF-A0A960J015-F1
#
_entry.id   AF-A0A960J015-F1
#
_cell.length_a   1.000
_cell.length_b   1.000
_cell.length_c   1.000
_cell.angle_alpha   90.00
_cell.angle_beta   90.00
_cell.angle_gamma   90.00
#
_symmetry.space_group_name_H-M   'P 1'
#
loop_
_entity.id
_entity.type
_entity.pdbx_description
1 polymer ?
#
loop_
_entity_poly.entity_id
_entity_poly.type
_entity_poly.pdbx_seq_one_letter_code
_entity_poly.pdbx_strand_id
1 'polypeptide(L)' 'MSDHLMIRPPRPAEFRAVQQVEVAAGALFASVGMGLVAEHEPFTTIDLEGFLDRGAFWVATPVGDDPLAYLLVEEVD' A
#
# COMPACT_ATOMS: atom_id res chain seq x y z
N MET A 1 11.00 -19.61 11.29
CA MET A 1 11.65 -18.34 11.67
C MET A 1 10.55 -17.30 11.62
N SER A 2 10.32 -16.54 12.68
CA SER A 2 9.35 -15.45 12.61
C SER A 2 9.95 -14.38 11.71
N ASP A 3 9.38 -14.20 10.52
CA ASP A 3 9.82 -13.14 9.62
C ASP A 3 9.58 -11.80 10.33
N HIS A 4 10.68 -11.10 10.62
CA HIS A 4 10.61 -9.83 11.32
C HIS A 4 10.12 -8.77 10.33
N LEU A 5 8.91 -8.27 10.56
CA LEU A 5 8.32 -7.19 9.79
C LEU A 5 8.96 -5.85 10.21
N MET A 6 9.46 -5.10 9.24
CA MET A 6 9.94 -3.74 9.40
C MET A 6 8.91 -2.76 8.83
N ILE A 7 8.56 -1.74 9.62
CA ILE A 7 7.77 -0.60 9.15
C ILE A 7 8.72 0.54 8.78
N ARG A 8 8.63 1.04 7.55
CA ARG A 8 9.48 2.12 7.03
C ARG A 8 8.82 2.84 5.86
N PRO A 9 9.34 4.00 5.43
CA PRO A 9 8.99 4.55 4.13
C PRO A 9 9.33 3.56 2.99
N PRO A 10 8.50 3.47 1.94
CA PRO A 10 8.78 2.67 0.76
C PRO A 10 9.93 3.25 -0.07
N ARG A 11 10.54 2.40 -0.89
CA ARG A 11 11.43 2.82 -1.97
C ARG A 11 10.59 3.01 -3.24
N PRO A 12 10.92 3.96 -4.14
CA PRO A 12 10.17 4.13 -5.39
C PRO A 12 10.03 2.86 -6.24
N ALA A 13 11.05 2.00 -6.23
CA ALA A 13 11.00 0.70 -6.93
C ALA A 13 9.92 -0.26 -6.38
N GLU A 14 9.41 -0.03 -5.18
CA GLU A 14 8.42 -0.87 -4.50
C GLU A 14 6.98 -0.40 -4.77
N PHE A 15 6.76 0.71 -5.46
CA PHE A 15 5.41 1.25 -5.70
C PHE A 15 4.50 0.27 -6.44
N ARG A 16 5.06 -0.49 -7.40
CA ARG A 16 4.30 -1.52 -8.10
C ARG A 16 3.87 -2.66 -7.17
N ALA A 17 4.72 -3.05 -6.21
CA ALA A 17 4.36 -4.06 -5.21
C ALA A 17 3.26 -3.52 -4.29
N VAL A 18 3.31 -2.24 -3.89
CA VAL A 18 2.24 -1.60 -3.11
C VAL A 18 0.90 -1.62 -3.88
N GLN A 19 0.89 -1.27 -5.16
CA GLN A 19 -0.33 -1.34 -5.99
C GLN A 19 -0.88 -2.77 -6.08
N GLN A 20 -0.01 -3.78 -6.15
CA GLN A 20 -0.44 -5.18 -6.12
C GLN A 20 -1.09 -5.56 -4.79
N VAL A 21 -0.55 -5.07 -3.67
CA VAL A 21 -1.17 -5.22 -2.34
C VAL A 21 -2.53 -4.54 -2.29
N GLU A 22 -2.66 -3.32 -2.81
CA GLU A 22 -3.93 -2.59 -2.87
C GLU A 22 -4.99 -3.34 -3.67
N VAL A 23 -4.67 -3.82 -4.87
CA VAL A 23 -5.58 -4.60 -5.72
C VAL A 23 -5.98 -5.92 -5.05
N ALA A 24 -5.01 -6.64 -4.45
CA ALA A 24 -5.27 -7.89 -3.76
C ALA A 24 -6.17 -7.69 -2.53
N ALA A 25 -5.95 -6.63 -1.76
CA ALA A 25 -6.78 -6.27 -0.63
C ALA A 25 -8.19 -5.83 -1.08
N GLY A 26 -8.27 -5.00 -2.12
CA GLY A 26 -9.51 -4.50 -2.72
C GLY A 26 -10.42 -5.63 -3.21
N ALA A 27 -9.86 -6.64 -3.87
CA ALA A 27 -10.62 -7.78 -4.39
C ALA A 27 -11.42 -8.54 -3.32
N LEU A 28 -10.94 -8.55 -2.07
CA LEU A 28 -11.63 -9.21 -0.96
C LEU A 28 -12.97 -8.54 -0.61
N PHE A 29 -13.10 -7.23 -0.86
CA PHE A 29 -14.33 -6.49 -0.57
C PHE A 29 -15.51 -6.90 -1.45
N ALA A 30 -15.26 -7.42 -2.66
CA ALA A 30 -16.32 -7.94 -3.53
C ALA A 30 -17.10 -9.09 -2.86
N SER A 31 -16.41 -9.95 -2.11
CA SER A 31 -17.02 -11.11 -1.44
C SER A 31 -18.04 -10.75 -0.35
N VAL A 32 -17.97 -9.52 0.17
CA VAL A 32 -18.88 -9.00 1.21
C VAL A 32 -19.86 -7.96 0.67
N GLY A 33 -20.04 -7.90 -0.66
CA GLY A 33 -21.01 -7.00 -1.30
C GLY A 33 -20.52 -5.56 -1.47
N MET A 34 -19.22 -5.28 -1.26
CA MET A 34 -18.62 -3.96 -1.41
C MET A 34 -17.90 -3.80 -2.75
N GLY A 35 -18.62 -4.07 -3.85
CA GLY A 35 -18.07 -4.04 -5.22
C GLY A 35 -17.42 -2.70 -5.61
N LEU A 36 -17.99 -1.57 -5.18
CA LEU A 36 -17.43 -0.24 -5.45
C LEU A 36 -16.01 -0.05 -4.89
N VAL A 37 -15.67 -0.72 -3.78
CA VAL A 37 -14.32 -0.69 -3.21
C VAL A 37 -13.39 -1.59 -4.01
N ALA A 38 -13.87 -2.76 -4.43
CA ALA A 38 -13.08 -3.72 -5.20
C ALA A 38 -12.75 -3.23 -6.62
N GLU A 39 -13.60 -2.40 -7.21
CA GLU A 39 -13.44 -1.81 -8.54
C GLU A 39 -12.64 -0.50 -8.54
N HIS A 40 -12.27 0.02 -7.36
CA HIS A 40 -11.49 1.24 -7.25
C HIS A 40 -10.09 1.03 -7.86
N GLU A 41 -9.66 1.97 -8.70
CA GLU A 41 -8.32 1.93 -9.27
C GLU A 41 -7.27 2.16 -8.16
N PRO A 42 -6.14 1.45 -8.18
CA PRO A 42 -5.10 1.69 -7.19
C PRO A 42 -4.49 3.08 -7.36
N PHE A 43 -3.90 3.61 -6.29
CA PHE A 43 -3.18 4.89 -6.36
C PHE A 43 -2.11 4.87 -7.47
N THR A 44 -2.03 5.95 -8.25
CA THR A 44 -1.00 6.04 -9.29
C THR A 44 0.39 6.20 -8.67
N THR A 45 1.44 5.91 -9.43
CA THR A 45 2.82 6.13 -8.93
C THR A 45 3.10 7.59 -8.58
N ILE A 46 2.42 8.54 -9.25
CA ILE A 46 2.54 9.98 -8.99
C ILE A 46 1.87 10.32 -7.65
N ASP A 47 0.69 9.77 -7.38
CA ASP A 47 0.02 9.95 -6.08
C ASP A 47 0.88 9.40 -4.94
N LEU A 48 1.41 8.19 -5.13
CA LEU A 48 2.30 7.52 -4.17
C LEU A 48 3.60 8.29 -3.92
N GLU A 49 4.20 8.87 -4.96
CA GLU A 49 5.37 9.75 -4.83
C GLU A 49 5.01 11.00 -4.02
N GLY A 50 3.84 11.60 -4.27
CA GLY A 50 3.35 12.73 -3.49
C GLY A 50 3.19 12.41 -2.00
N PHE A 51 2.68 11.24 -1.63
CA PHE A 51 2.62 10.81 -0.22
C PHE A 51 4.02 10.53 0.36
N LEU A 52 4.93 9.94 -0.43
CA LEU A 52 6.30 9.68 0.00
C LEU A 52 7.05 10.99 0.31
N ASP A 53 6.93 11.99 -0.56
CA ASP A 53 7.59 13.30 -0.41
C ASP A 53 7.09 14.06 0.82
N ARG A 54 5.81 13.90 1.19
CA ARG A 54 5.23 14.47 2.41
C ARG A 54 5.59 13.68 3.67
N GLY A 55 6.29 12.55 3.54
CA GLY A 55 6.57 11.64 4.66
C GLY A 55 5.31 10.97 5.21
N ALA A 56 4.28 10.80 4.37
CA ALA A 56 2.95 10.33 4.73
C ALA A 56 2.66 8.90 4.19
N PHE A 57 3.71 8.14 3.90
CA PHE A 57 3.64 6.81 3.29
C PHE A 57 4.56 5.82 4.00
N TRP A 58 4.00 4.72 4.48
CA TRP A 58 4.72 3.62 5.12
C TRP A 58 4.36 2.27 4.51
N VAL A 59 5.30 1.35 4.55
CA VAL A 59 5.12 -0.07 4.23
C VAL A 59 5.54 -0.95 5.39
N ALA A 60 4.89 -2.10 5.53
CA ALA A 60 5.37 -3.21 6.34
C ALA A 60 5.94 -4.29 5.43
N THR A 61 7.21 -4.63 5.63
CA THR A 61 8.00 -5.51 4.74
C THR A 61 8.80 -6.52 5.55
N PRO A 62 8.81 -7.81 5.18
CA PRO A 62 9.79 -8.77 5.69
C PRO A 62 11.21 -8.33 5.30
N VAL A 63 12.21 -8.75 6.07
CA VAL A 63 13.60 -8.37 5.78
C VAL A 63 14.05 -8.97 4.44
N GLY A 64 14.22 -8.10 3.44
CA GLY A 64 14.76 -8.46 2.13
C GLY A 64 13.70 -8.75 1.06
N ASP A 65 12.41 -8.65 1.38
CA ASP A 65 11.31 -8.96 0.48
C ASP A 65 10.44 -7.74 0.15
N ASP A 66 9.51 -7.91 -0.80
CA ASP A 66 8.53 -6.90 -1.16
C ASP A 66 7.57 -6.57 0.01
N PRO A 67 7.01 -5.35 0.06
CA PRO A 67 5.98 -4.98 1.01
C PRO A 67 4.79 -5.94 1.02
N LEU A 68 4.30 -6.27 2.22
CA LEU A 68 3.08 -7.06 2.42
C LEU A 68 1.86 -6.19 2.79
N ALA A 69 2.11 -4.98 3.29
CA ALA A 69 1.09 -4.02 3.65
C ALA A 69 1.61 -2.59 3.50
N TYR A 70 0.69 -1.64 3.39
CA TYR A 70 1.00 -0.22 3.28
C TYR A 70 0.01 0.65 4.05
N LEU A 71 0.41 1.88 4.32
CA LEU A 71 -0.40 2.93 4.93
C LEU A 71 -0.09 4.27 4.25
N LEU A 72 -1.14 4.96 3.80
CA LEU A 72 -1.10 6.35 3.35
C LEU A 72 -1.86 7.19 4.39
N VAL A 73 -1.35 8.37 4.70
CA VAL A 73 -1.96 9.29 5.67
C VAL A 73 -2.25 10.62 4.99
N GLU A 74 -3.45 11.15 5.22
CA GLU A 74 -3.85 12.50 4.83
C GLU A 74 -4.35 13.21 6.10
N GLU A 75 -3.79 14.38 6.40
CA GLU A 75 -4.26 15.23 7.49
C GLU A 75 -5.46 16.05 7.01
N VAL A 76 -6.55 16.05 7.79
CA VAL A 76 -7.81 16.76 7.49
C VAL A 76 -8.22 17.60 8.69
N ASP A 77 -8.98 18.68 8.46
CA ASP A 77 -9.43 19.64 9.49
C ASP A 77 -10.75 19.24 10.21
#